data_AF-A0A7Z8RKY3-F1
#
_entry.id   AF-A0A7Z8RKY3-F1
#
_cell.length_a   1.000
_cell.length_b   1.000
_cell.length_c   1.000
_cell.angle_alpha   90.00
_cell.angle_beta   90.00
_cell.angle_gamma   90.00
#
_symmetry.space_group_name_H-M   'P 1'
#
loop_
_entity.id
_entity.type
_entity.pdbx_description
1 polymer ?
#
loop_
_entity_poly.entity_id
_entity_poly.type
_entity_poly.pdbx_seq_one_letter_code
_entity_poly.pdbx_strand_id
1 'polypeptide(L)'
;MSRAGYDTAQICKNGHVITNRLEDSPEHSQSYCSKCGEETITCCLSCSAKIRGKYHVPGVAVLSTKQMKAPRFCYQCGNAYPWTERALSAAKELTAELDELTEEEKNMLNRSIDELVQEGPQVVVATTRFKKIMKKLGDSSVVGGFRDILVDVASEAVKKQLWS
;
A
#
# COMPACT_ATOMS: atom_id res chain seq x y z
N MET A 1 -17.63 5.47 -30.20
CA MET A 1 -17.36 4.13 -29.64
C MET A 1 -16.31 4.31 -28.56
N SER A 2 -16.64 4.01 -27.30
CA SER A 2 -15.66 4.08 -26.20
C SER A 2 -14.49 3.15 -26.52
N ARG A 3 -13.26 3.58 -26.26
CA ARG A 3 -12.05 2.75 -26.43
C ARG A 3 -11.86 1.90 -25.18
N ALA A 4 -11.26 0.71 -25.32
CA ALA A 4 -10.84 -0.05 -24.15
C ALA A 4 -9.78 0.74 -23.37
N GLY A 5 -9.90 0.78 -22.03
CA GLY A 5 -9.09 1.67 -21.22
C GLY A 5 -9.27 1.44 -19.72
N TYR A 6 -8.41 2.10 -18.96
CA TYR A 6 -8.58 2.23 -17.51
C TYR A 6 -9.45 3.46 -17.24
N ASP A 7 -10.49 3.26 -16.43
CA ASP A 7 -11.15 4.35 -15.71
C ASP A 7 -10.19 4.90 -14.63
N THR A 8 -10.56 5.97 -13.96
CA THR A 8 -9.82 6.61 -12.88
C THR A 8 -10.29 6.08 -11.53
N ALA A 9 -9.34 5.72 -10.68
CA ALA A 9 -9.63 5.45 -9.27
C ALA A 9 -9.55 6.74 -8.44
N GLN A 10 -10.47 6.87 -7.49
CA GLN A 10 -10.39 7.84 -6.41
C GLN A 10 -10.04 7.11 -5.11
N ILE A 11 -8.94 7.51 -4.48
CA ILE A 11 -8.38 6.84 -3.30
C ILE A 11 -8.00 7.90 -2.27
N CYS A 12 -8.30 7.69 -1.00
CA CYS A 12 -7.86 8.63 0.04
C CYS A 12 -6.36 8.58 0.27
N LYS A 13 -5.77 9.63 0.85
CA LYS A 13 -4.34 9.66 1.17
C LYS A 13 -3.89 8.58 2.19
N ASN A 14 -4.83 7.89 2.84
CA ASN A 14 -4.59 6.70 3.67
C ASN A 14 -4.82 5.36 2.93
N GLY A 15 -5.17 5.36 1.65
CA GLY A 15 -5.21 4.16 0.81
C GLY A 15 -6.59 3.49 0.68
N HIS A 16 -7.64 4.03 1.31
CA HIS A 16 -9.00 3.54 1.11
C HIS A 16 -9.50 3.89 -0.30
N VAL A 17 -9.77 2.87 -1.11
CA VAL A 17 -10.38 3.01 -2.44
C VAL A 17 -11.84 3.42 -2.27
N ILE A 18 -12.20 4.59 -2.81
CA ILE A 18 -13.58 5.12 -2.78
C ILE A 18 -14.36 4.59 -3.97
N THR A 19 -13.82 4.79 -5.16
CA THR A 19 -14.34 4.25 -6.41
C THR A 19 -13.17 3.92 -7.33
N ASN A 20 -13.34 2.91 -8.18
CA ASN A 20 -12.44 2.59 -9.28
C ASN A 20 -13.06 2.88 -10.65
N ARG A 21 -14.16 3.63 -10.65
CA ARG A 21 -15.02 3.96 -11.78
C ARG A 21 -15.48 5.41 -11.67
N LEU A 22 -14.54 6.32 -11.55
CA LEU A 22 -14.86 7.73 -11.34
C LEU A 22 -15.54 8.34 -12.56
N GLU A 23 -15.14 7.96 -13.77
CA GLU A 23 -15.79 8.42 -14.99
C GLU A 23 -17.12 7.72 -15.24
N ASP A 24 -17.19 6.39 -15.02
CA ASP A 24 -18.42 5.61 -15.22
C ASP A 24 -19.50 5.84 -14.14
N SER A 25 -19.10 6.22 -12.92
CA SER A 25 -20.01 6.37 -11.77
C SER A 25 -19.56 7.52 -10.83
N PRO A 26 -19.62 8.78 -11.31
CA PRO A 26 -19.16 9.95 -10.55
C PRO A 26 -19.95 10.21 -9.25
N GLU A 27 -21.17 9.69 -9.13
CA GLU A 27 -22.02 9.77 -7.94
C GLU A 27 -21.43 9.07 -6.71
N HIS A 28 -20.49 8.15 -6.92
CA HIS A 28 -19.76 7.50 -5.84
C HIS A 28 -18.54 8.29 -5.36
N SER A 29 -18.22 9.40 -6.02
CA SER A 29 -17.07 10.21 -5.64
C SER A 29 -17.27 10.90 -4.28
N GLN A 30 -16.17 11.05 -3.54
CA GLN A 30 -16.17 11.70 -2.22
C GLN A 30 -14.92 12.57 -2.12
N SER A 31 -15.04 13.85 -1.77
CA SER A 31 -13.89 14.74 -1.57
C SER A 31 -13.02 14.29 -0.38
N TYR A 32 -13.64 13.70 0.64
CA TYR A 32 -13.00 13.17 1.83
C TYR A 32 -13.48 11.75 2.09
N CYS A 33 -12.60 10.93 2.65
CA CYS A 33 -12.90 9.54 2.96
C CYS A 33 -13.89 9.43 4.12
N SER A 34 -15.04 8.80 3.88
CA SER A 34 -16.01 8.46 4.94
C SER A 34 -15.48 7.52 6.03
N LYS A 35 -14.36 6.82 5.80
CA LYS A 35 -13.75 5.91 6.79
C LYS A 35 -12.73 6.59 7.71
N CYS A 36 -11.97 7.55 7.21
CA CYS A 36 -10.83 8.12 7.94
C CYS A 36 -10.68 9.64 7.85
N GLY A 37 -11.62 10.33 7.19
CA GLY A 37 -11.64 11.80 7.07
C GLY A 37 -10.60 12.41 6.12
N GLU A 38 -9.68 11.62 5.57
CA GLU A 38 -8.63 12.17 4.70
C GLU A 38 -9.09 12.50 3.29
N GLU A 39 -8.46 13.52 2.70
CA GLU A 39 -8.67 13.97 1.33
C GLU A 39 -8.44 12.83 0.33
N THR A 40 -9.24 12.82 -0.73
CA THR A 40 -9.14 11.85 -1.81
C THR A 40 -8.41 12.43 -3.02
N ILE A 41 -7.65 11.56 -3.67
CA ILE A 41 -6.90 11.90 -4.87
C ILE A 41 -7.27 10.97 -6.02
N THR A 42 -7.19 11.50 -7.22
CA THR A 42 -7.48 10.80 -8.49
C THR A 42 -6.27 10.76 -9.41
N CYS A 43 -5.19 11.45 -9.03
CA CYS A 43 -3.93 11.52 -9.77
C CYS A 43 -2.73 11.39 -8.83
N CYS A 44 -1.58 11.02 -9.40
CA CYS A 44 -0.30 11.02 -8.71
C CYS A 44 0.11 12.45 -8.37
N LEU A 45 0.43 12.71 -7.09
CA LEU A 45 0.84 14.04 -6.63
C LEU A 45 2.17 14.52 -7.21
N SER A 46 3.01 13.61 -7.72
CA SER A 46 4.32 13.98 -8.30
C SER A 46 4.31 14.27 -9.79
N CYS A 47 3.42 13.62 -10.57
CA CYS A 47 3.43 13.72 -12.04
C CYS A 47 2.04 13.94 -12.65
N SER A 48 1.00 14.08 -11.82
CA SER A 48 -0.39 14.30 -12.23
C SER A 48 -1.03 13.21 -13.09
N ALA A 49 -0.35 12.06 -13.27
CA ALA A 49 -0.92 10.90 -13.96
C ALA A 49 -2.15 10.36 -13.20
N LYS A 50 -3.24 10.10 -13.92
CA LYS A 50 -4.47 9.50 -13.34
C LYS A 50 -4.16 8.16 -12.66
N ILE A 51 -4.75 7.91 -11.50
CA ILE A 51 -4.64 6.61 -10.84
C ILE A 51 -5.49 5.60 -11.60
N ARG A 52 -4.89 4.51 -12.08
CA ARG A 52 -5.61 3.49 -12.86
C ARG A 52 -6.64 2.78 -11.99
N GLY A 53 -7.91 2.91 -12.38
CA GLY A 53 -9.07 2.23 -11.82
C GLY A 53 -9.39 0.94 -12.57
N LYS A 54 -10.69 0.68 -12.78
CA LYS A 54 -11.17 -0.53 -13.43
C LYS A 54 -10.84 -0.47 -14.93
N TYR A 55 -10.26 -1.55 -15.44
CA TYR A 55 -10.12 -1.74 -16.87
C TYR A 55 -11.46 -2.15 -17.48
N HIS A 56 -11.91 -1.44 -18.51
CA HIS A 56 -13.13 -1.74 -19.23
C HIS A 56 -12.83 -2.02 -20.71
N VAL A 57 -13.58 -2.97 -21.28
CA VAL A 57 -13.58 -3.27 -22.71
C VAL A 57 -15.02 -3.13 -23.20
N PRO A 58 -15.28 -2.32 -24.26
CA PRO A 58 -16.62 -2.17 -24.80
C PRO A 58 -17.25 -3.52 -25.15
N GLY A 59 -18.50 -3.74 -24.73
CA GLY A 59 -19.23 -4.99 -25.01
C GLY A 59 -18.86 -6.18 -24.14
N VAL A 60 -17.92 -6.04 -23.18
CA VAL A 60 -17.52 -7.13 -22.27
C VAL A 60 -17.88 -6.80 -20.82
N ALA A 61 -18.78 -7.59 -20.23
CA ALA A 61 -19.11 -7.49 -18.81
C ALA A 61 -18.10 -8.29 -17.97
N VAL A 62 -17.22 -7.58 -17.25
CA VAL A 62 -16.30 -8.20 -16.28
C VAL A 62 -17.00 -8.35 -14.93
N LEU A 63 -17.43 -9.57 -14.61
CA LEU A 63 -18.15 -9.98 -13.39
C LEU A 63 -17.25 -10.24 -12.16
N SER A 64 -16.04 -9.69 -12.14
CA SER A 64 -15.14 -9.86 -10.99
C SER A 64 -15.69 -9.17 -9.74
N THR A 65 -15.82 -9.92 -8.65
CA THR A 65 -16.17 -9.41 -7.31
C THR A 65 -14.96 -8.95 -6.52
N LYS A 66 -13.75 -9.13 -7.06
CA LYS A 66 -12.52 -8.75 -6.37
C LYS A 66 -12.43 -7.23 -6.25
N GLN A 67 -12.46 -6.73 -5.03
CA GLN A 67 -12.22 -5.31 -4.77
C GLN A 67 -10.82 -4.91 -5.27
N MET A 68 -10.75 -3.74 -5.88
CA MET A 68 -9.48 -3.15 -6.29
C MET A 68 -8.65 -2.84 -5.05
N LYS A 69 -7.35 -3.15 -5.12
CA LYS A 69 -6.37 -2.71 -4.12
C LYS A 69 -5.74 -1.42 -4.60
N ALA A 70 -5.43 -0.52 -3.66
CA ALA A 70 -4.71 0.70 -3.98
C ALA A 70 -3.32 0.35 -4.54
N PRO A 71 -2.90 0.92 -5.69
CA PRO A 71 -1.56 0.69 -6.22
C PRO A 71 -0.52 1.29 -5.28
N ARG A 72 0.63 0.65 -5.09
CA ARG A 72 1.65 1.17 -4.16
C ARG A 72 2.51 2.28 -4.76
N PHE A 73 2.76 2.18 -6.06
CA PHE A 73 3.63 3.08 -6.82
C PHE A 73 2.94 3.55 -8.10
N CYS A 74 3.24 4.77 -8.51
CA CYS A 74 2.75 5.34 -9.75
C CYS A 74 3.31 4.59 -10.96
N TYR A 75 2.43 4.15 -11.86
CA TYR A 75 2.86 3.45 -13.08
C TYR A 75 3.65 4.34 -14.05
N GLN A 76 3.54 5.67 -13.92
CA GLN A 76 4.14 6.62 -14.86
C GLN A 76 5.48 7.17 -14.38
N CYS A 77 5.60 7.54 -13.11
CA CYS A 77 6.85 8.11 -12.57
C CYS A 77 7.57 7.21 -11.55
N GLY A 78 6.97 6.11 -11.11
CA GLY A 78 7.57 5.18 -10.13
C GLY A 78 7.50 5.63 -8.66
N ASN A 79 7.12 6.87 -8.37
CA ASN A 79 7.02 7.36 -6.99
C ASN A 79 5.93 6.61 -6.21
N ALA A 80 6.17 6.47 -4.91
CA ALA A 80 5.19 5.94 -3.97
C ALA A 80 3.97 6.87 -3.91
N TYR A 81 2.79 6.28 -3.73
CA TYR A 81 1.60 7.06 -3.40
C TYR A 81 1.58 7.41 -1.90
N PRO A 82 0.81 8.44 -1.47
CA PRO A 82 0.81 8.91 -0.09
C PRO A 82 0.54 7.82 0.96
N TRP A 83 -0.34 6.86 0.65
CA TRP A 83 -0.63 5.75 1.58
C TRP A 83 0.54 4.79 1.75
N THR A 84 1.36 4.60 0.70
CA THR A 84 2.60 3.82 0.78
C THR A 84 3.63 4.54 1.63
N GLU A 85 3.83 5.83 1.40
CA GLU A 85 4.77 6.65 2.16
C GLU A 85 4.41 6.73 3.64
N ARG A 86 3.12 6.92 3.95
CA ARG A 86 2.62 6.96 5.32
C ARG A 86 2.79 5.64 6.05
N ALA A 87 2.52 4.51 5.40
CA ALA A 87 2.75 3.19 6.00
C ALA A 87 4.25 2.95 6.28
N LEU A 88 5.13 3.36 5.36
CA LEU A 88 6.58 3.29 5.58
C LEU A 88 7.02 4.19 6.74
N SER A 89 6.50 5.42 6.83
CA SER A 89 6.78 6.34 7.96
C SER A 89 6.32 5.75 9.27
N ALA A 90 5.07 5.32 9.36
CA ALA A 90 4.50 4.74 10.57
C ALA A 90 5.26 3.48 11.04
N ALA A 91 5.71 2.64 10.11
CA ALA A 91 6.52 1.46 10.47
C ALA A 91 7.93 1.85 10.97
N LYS A 92 8.53 2.91 10.43
CA LYS A 92 9.81 3.44 10.90
C LYS A 92 9.69 4.14 12.25
N GLU A 93 8.58 4.85 12.48
CA GLU A 93 8.22 5.41 13.78
C GLU A 93 8.03 4.29 14.82
N LEU A 94 7.26 3.25 14.50
CA LEU A 94 7.14 2.07 15.37
C LEU A 94 8.49 1.42 15.66
N THR A 95 9.42 1.40 14.69
CA THR A 95 10.79 0.90 14.90
C THR A 95 11.59 1.76 15.89
N ALA A 96 11.39 3.07 15.88
CA ALA A 96 12.09 3.99 16.76
C ALA A 96 11.72 3.78 18.23
N GLU A 97 10.45 3.43 18.50
CA GLU A 97 9.90 3.14 19.83
C GLU A 97 10.36 1.80 20.43
N LEU A 98 11.16 1.00 19.71
CA LEU A 98 11.66 -0.29 20.18
C LEU A 98 13.00 -0.13 20.91
N ASP A 99 12.94 0.11 22.22
CA ASP A 99 14.12 0.32 23.07
C ASP A 99 15.03 -0.93 23.19
N GLU A 100 14.50 -2.12 22.91
CA GLU A 100 15.25 -3.37 22.96
C GLU A 100 16.17 -3.60 21.74
N LEU A 101 16.03 -2.76 20.72
CA LEU A 101 16.84 -2.84 19.50
C LEU A 101 18.02 -1.89 19.54
N THR A 102 19.19 -2.37 19.11
CA THR A 102 20.33 -1.48 18.86
C THR A 102 20.08 -0.61 17.63
N GLU A 103 20.83 0.48 17.48
CA GLU A 103 20.74 1.35 16.31
C GLU A 103 21.02 0.59 15.00
N GLU A 104 21.94 -0.38 15.01
CA GLU A 104 22.20 -1.25 13.86
C GLU A 104 20.99 -2.11 13.51
N GLU A 105 20.27 -2.62 14.51
CA GLU A 105 19.06 -3.42 14.32
C GLU A 105 17.89 -2.56 13.84
N LYS A 106 17.70 -1.35 14.40
CA LYS A 106 16.70 -0.38 13.92
C LYS A 106 16.96 -0.01 12.46
N ASN A 107 18.20 0.29 12.10
CA ASN A 107 18.59 0.57 10.72
C ASN A 107 18.36 -0.63 9.79
N MET A 108 18.67 -1.85 10.25
CA MET A 108 18.39 -3.08 9.52
C MET A 108 16.89 -3.30 9.31
N LEU A 109 16.07 -3.02 10.32
CA LEU A 109 14.62 -3.14 10.26
C LEU A 109 14.04 -2.12 9.28
N ASN A 110 14.43 -0.85 9.37
CA ASN A 110 14.02 0.23 8.48
C ASN A 110 14.30 -0.11 7.01
N ARG A 111 15.51 -0.62 6.72
CA ARG A 111 15.87 -1.08 5.37
C ARG A 111 15.01 -2.27 4.93
N SER A 112 14.74 -3.20 5.83
CA SER A 112 13.91 -4.38 5.52
C SER A 112 12.47 -3.96 5.23
N ILE A 113 11.92 -2.98 5.94
CA ILE A 113 10.58 -2.43 5.68
C ILE A 113 10.48 -1.87 4.26
N ASP A 114 11.46 -1.08 3.82
CA ASP A 114 11.50 -0.53 2.46
C ASP A 114 11.58 -1.66 1.40
N GLU A 115 12.47 -2.64 1.62
CA GLU A 115 12.67 -3.80 0.73
C GLU A 115 11.45 -4.73 0.68
N LEU A 116 10.63 -4.81 1.74
CA LEU A 116 9.41 -5.63 1.77
C LEU A 116 8.27 -5.00 0.96
N VAL A 117 8.17 -3.68 0.97
CA VAL A 117 7.18 -2.93 0.19
C VAL A 117 7.57 -2.88 -1.28
N GLN A 118 8.87 -2.88 -1.61
CA GLN A 118 9.35 -2.98 -2.98
C GLN A 118 9.43 -4.45 -3.42
N GLU A 119 8.47 -4.91 -4.22
CA GLU A 119 8.42 -6.30 -4.73
C GLU A 119 9.60 -6.63 -5.66
N GLY A 120 10.74 -7.03 -5.08
CA GLY A 120 11.95 -7.39 -5.81
C GLY A 120 12.71 -8.56 -5.18
N PRO A 121 13.87 -8.95 -5.75
CA PRO A 121 14.66 -10.08 -5.24
C PRO A 121 15.10 -9.96 -3.77
N GLN A 122 15.23 -8.72 -3.28
CA GLN A 122 15.62 -8.44 -1.89
C GLN A 122 14.55 -8.83 -0.87
N VAL A 123 13.30 -9.06 -1.28
CA VAL A 123 12.20 -9.44 -0.39
C VAL A 123 12.52 -10.67 0.45
N VAL A 124 13.25 -11.65 -0.10
CA VAL A 124 13.64 -12.88 0.62
C VAL A 124 14.59 -12.55 1.78
N VAL A 125 15.54 -11.66 1.53
CA VAL A 125 16.52 -11.22 2.53
C VAL A 125 15.83 -10.35 3.59
N ALA A 126 15.01 -9.40 3.16
CA ALA A 126 14.25 -8.52 4.03
C ALA A 126 13.30 -9.29 4.96
N THR A 127 12.57 -10.27 4.43
CA THR A 127 11.72 -11.18 5.21
C THR A 127 12.51 -11.92 6.28
N THR A 128 13.71 -12.40 5.93
CA THR A 128 14.58 -13.12 6.86
C THR A 128 15.07 -12.20 7.99
N ARG A 129 15.52 -10.99 7.66
CA ARG A 129 15.95 -9.97 8.65
C ARG A 129 14.80 -9.57 9.55
N PHE A 130 13.65 -9.24 8.97
CA PHE A 130 12.45 -8.85 9.69
C PHE A 130 12.03 -9.94 10.69
N LYS A 131 11.91 -11.20 10.26
CA LYS A 131 11.56 -12.31 11.15
C LYS A 131 12.57 -12.52 12.29
N LYS A 132 13.87 -12.34 12.04
CA LYS A 132 14.90 -12.44 13.10
C LYS A 132 14.68 -11.37 14.18
N ILE A 133 14.40 -10.13 13.78
CA ILE A 133 14.15 -9.02 14.70
C ILE A 133 12.83 -9.25 15.46
N MET A 134 11.75 -9.63 14.77
CA MET A 134 10.47 -9.96 15.42
C MET A 134 10.61 -11.10 16.45
N LYS A 135 11.41 -12.13 16.14
CA LYS A 135 11.70 -13.22 17.08
C LYS A 135 12.49 -12.76 18.30
N LYS A 136 13.40 -11.80 18.13
CA LYS A 136 14.17 -11.20 19.24
C LYS A 136 13.25 -10.41 20.18
N LEU A 137 12.36 -9.61 19.62
CA LEU A 137 11.41 -8.80 20.38
C LEU A 137 10.43 -9.67 21.16
N GLY A 138 9.97 -10.78 20.56
CA GLY A 138 9.10 -11.76 21.22
C GLY A 138 7.70 -11.24 21.61
N ASP A 139 7.46 -9.93 21.51
CA ASP A 139 6.19 -9.29 21.79
C ASP A 139 5.24 -9.37 20.60
N SER A 140 4.16 -10.14 20.77
CA SER A 140 3.10 -10.29 19.78
C SER A 140 2.39 -8.98 19.42
N SER A 141 2.38 -8.00 20.33
CA SER A 141 1.77 -6.69 20.10
C SER A 141 2.55 -5.88 19.07
N VAL A 142 3.88 -5.87 19.17
CA VAL A 142 4.77 -5.22 18.20
C VAL A 142 4.64 -5.86 16.81
N VAL A 143 4.63 -7.19 16.77
CA VAL A 143 4.43 -7.95 15.52
C VAL A 143 3.07 -7.63 14.89
N GLY A 144 2.01 -7.54 15.71
CA GLY A 144 0.68 -7.11 15.30
C GLY A 144 0.67 -5.68 14.76
N GLY A 145 1.34 -4.74 15.42
CA GLY A 145 1.47 -3.36 14.98
C GLY A 145 2.11 -3.24 13.60
N PHE A 146 3.22 -3.94 13.35
CA PHE A 146 3.83 -3.97 12.01
C PHE A 146 2.91 -4.59 10.96
N ARG A 147 2.17 -5.64 11.33
CA ARG A 147 1.18 -6.24 10.42
C ARG A 147 0.12 -5.22 10.05
N ASP A 148 -0.48 -4.54 11.01
CA ASP A 148 -1.58 -3.59 10.79
C ASP A 148 -1.13 -2.40 9.93
N ILE A 149 0.11 -1.94 10.10
CA ILE A 149 0.69 -0.87 9.28
C ILE A 149 1.00 -1.34 7.86
N LEU A 150 1.62 -2.51 7.71
CA LEU A 150 2.16 -2.96 6.42
C LEU A 150 1.18 -3.79 5.59
N VAL A 151 0.07 -4.28 6.14
CA VAL A 151 -0.84 -5.20 5.44
C VAL A 151 -1.42 -4.59 4.17
N ASP A 152 -1.61 -3.29 4.07
CA ASP A 152 -2.19 -2.68 2.86
C ASP A 152 -1.14 -2.33 1.80
N VAL A 153 0.14 -2.25 2.19
CA VAL A 153 1.26 -1.85 1.31
C VAL A 153 2.26 -2.98 1.05
N ALA A 154 2.10 -4.14 1.70
CA ALA A 154 2.83 -5.35 1.40
C ALA A 154 2.15 -6.13 0.26
N SER A 155 2.94 -6.88 -0.50
CA SER A 155 2.40 -7.82 -1.48
C SER A 155 1.70 -9.00 -0.83
N GLU A 156 0.81 -9.67 -1.54
CA GLU A 156 0.20 -10.91 -1.03
C GLU A 156 1.23 -12.00 -0.77
N ALA A 157 2.31 -12.03 -1.56
CA ALA A 157 3.42 -12.96 -1.34
C ALA A 157 4.15 -12.66 -0.02
N VAL A 158 4.44 -11.38 0.25
CA VAL A 158 5.08 -10.92 1.48
C VAL A 158 4.20 -11.19 2.70
N LYS A 159 2.90 -10.86 2.62
CA LYS A 159 1.95 -11.13 3.72
C LYS A 159 1.92 -12.60 4.08
N LYS A 160 1.87 -13.49 3.08
CA LYS A 160 1.94 -14.94 3.32
C LYS A 160 3.25 -15.30 3.99
N GLN A 161 4.39 -14.76 3.54
CA GLN A 161 5.65 -15.09 4.19
C GLN A 161 5.75 -14.60 5.63
N LEU A 162 5.22 -13.42 5.95
CA LEU A 162 5.35 -12.82 7.28
C LEU A 162 4.31 -13.34 8.27
N TRP A 163 3.07 -13.54 7.83
CA TRP A 163 1.91 -13.71 8.70
C TRP A 163 1.15 -15.03 8.51
N SER A 164 1.64 -15.95 7.67
CA SER A 164 1.06 -17.30 7.56
C SER A 164 1.49 -18.22 8.68
#